data_AF-A0A518LMK2-F1
#
_entry.id   AF-A0A518LMK2-F1
#
_cell.length_a   1.000
_cell.length_b   1.000
_cell.length_c   1.000
_cell.angle_alpha   90.00
_cell.angle_beta   90.00
_cell.angle_gamma   90.00
#
_symmetry.space_group_name_H-M   'P 1'
#
loop_
_entity.id
_entity.type
_entity.pdbx_description
1 polymer ?
#
loop_
_entity_poly.entity_id
_entity_poly.type
_entity_poly.pdbx_seq_one_letter_code
_entity_poly.pdbx_strand_id
1 'polypeptide(L)'
;MLLFGLAASTGCGRMDWNWDRSWWKEPRRVVRPSTPPAPQPQGEQASQQREPSTPTGTALPALADPRGAEPPPQVQQRRDQARTQGLGAQRAYYQLYFESGADVAADDARGEYTCRVVGASARAAASAVEMLYVPAGRSGSEQSCYLLYEDRRELDAAVRAAQELEAVWNLPAGAPGGMSGARMFGAAVSSMLRVLELGPVAPAETVDSCLRQLTSASSSVECDASQRWACDVWRARVLADQRYDYAGSRDACEAALGRAESASLERMTALWWLADAHLMGGRTDAASSAWESILREFGEIGEQTQIVRRAELNLDKFSKR
;
A
#
# COMPACT_ATOMS: atom_id res chain seq x y z
N MET A 1 -4.16 -29.28 -56.17
CA MET A 1 -4.33 -29.42 -54.71
C MET A 1 -3.14 -28.70 -54.07
N LEU A 2 -3.33 -27.42 -53.72
CA LEU A 2 -2.27 -26.51 -53.27
C LEU A 2 -2.37 -26.35 -51.75
N LEU A 3 -1.31 -26.74 -51.04
CA LEU A 3 -1.14 -26.50 -49.60
C LEU A 3 -0.34 -25.21 -49.41
N PHE A 4 -0.99 -24.17 -48.89
CA PHE A 4 -0.33 -22.96 -48.41
C PHE A 4 0.16 -23.19 -46.97
N GLY A 5 1.47 -23.14 -46.78
CA GLY A 5 2.10 -23.07 -45.47
C GLY A 5 2.12 -21.63 -44.98
N LEU A 6 1.47 -21.37 -43.84
CA LEU A 6 1.58 -20.13 -43.08
C LEU A 6 2.48 -20.40 -41.86
N ALA A 7 3.75 -20.00 -41.98
CA ALA A 7 4.67 -19.91 -40.85
C ALA A 7 4.44 -18.56 -40.14
N ALA A 8 3.72 -18.59 -39.02
CA ALA A 8 3.68 -17.46 -38.10
C ALA A 8 4.89 -17.55 -37.17
N SER A 9 5.94 -16.79 -37.48
CA SER A 9 7.07 -16.56 -36.58
C SER A 9 6.64 -15.61 -35.46
N THR A 10 6.15 -16.16 -34.35
CA THR A 10 6.00 -15.41 -33.09
C THR A 10 7.38 -15.22 -32.47
N GLY A 11 8.00 -14.07 -32.76
CA GLY A 11 9.17 -13.62 -32.02
C GLY A 11 8.79 -13.40 -30.56
N CYS A 12 9.29 -14.27 -29.68
CA CYS A 12 9.33 -14.03 -28.24
C CYS A 12 10.28 -12.85 -27.99
N GLY A 13 9.78 -11.63 -28.20
CA GLY A 13 10.42 -10.42 -27.73
C GLY A 13 10.62 -10.56 -26.22
N ARG A 14 11.88 -10.54 -25.80
CA ARG A 14 12.28 -10.59 -24.40
C ARG A 14 11.68 -9.36 -23.71
N MET A 15 10.54 -9.56 -23.05
CA MET A 15 9.88 -8.52 -22.28
C MET A 15 10.76 -8.29 -21.06
N ASP A 16 11.54 -7.20 -21.07
CA ASP A 16 12.22 -6.72 -19.87
C ASP A 16 11.12 -6.37 -18.87
N TRP A 17 10.91 -7.29 -17.92
CA TRP A 17 10.06 -7.07 -16.76
C TRP A 17 10.64 -5.89 -16.00
N ASN A 18 10.07 -4.70 -16.23
CA ASN A 18 10.49 -3.51 -15.50
C ASN A 18 10.11 -3.70 -14.02
N TRP A 19 11.12 -4.00 -13.21
CA TRP A 19 11.04 -4.25 -11.76
C TRP A 19 10.54 -3.04 -10.94
N ASP A 20 10.30 -1.89 -11.59
CA ASP A 20 9.62 -0.71 -11.04
C ASP A 20 8.19 -0.97 -10.52
N ARG A 21 7.59 -2.14 -10.76
CA ARG A 21 6.32 -2.55 -10.11
C ARG A 21 6.44 -2.73 -8.58
N SER A 22 7.62 -2.59 -8.02
CA SER A 22 7.89 -2.65 -6.59
C SER A 22 8.08 -1.26 -5.96
N TRP A 23 7.21 -0.29 -6.25
CA TRP A 23 7.35 1.07 -5.71
C TRP A 23 7.33 1.14 -4.17
N TRP A 24 6.95 0.06 -3.48
CA TRP A 24 7.06 -0.12 -2.03
C TRP A 24 8.24 -0.99 -1.54
N LYS A 25 9.04 -1.64 -2.40
CA LYS A 25 10.14 -2.53 -1.95
C LYS A 25 11.47 -1.81 -1.65
N GLU A 26 11.58 -0.52 -1.90
CA GLU A 26 12.68 0.29 -1.34
C GLU A 26 12.13 1.48 -0.56
N PRO A 27 11.96 1.38 0.77
CA PRO A 27 12.13 2.57 1.59
C PRO A 27 13.62 2.92 1.50
N ARG A 28 14.03 3.79 0.57
CA ARG A 28 15.31 4.50 0.70
C ARG A 28 15.18 5.55 1.81
N ARG A 29 14.99 5.03 3.02
CA ARG A 29 14.96 5.59 4.37
C ARG A 29 13.79 4.98 5.11
N VAL A 30 14.11 4.09 6.05
CA VAL A 30 13.29 3.93 7.25
C VAL A 30 13.18 5.32 7.87
N VAL A 31 12.02 5.97 7.73
CA VAL A 31 11.69 7.15 8.54
C VAL A 31 11.46 6.61 9.95
N ARG A 32 12.54 6.46 10.71
CA ARG A 32 12.43 6.18 12.13
C ARG A 32 11.84 7.43 12.78
N PRO A 33 10.78 7.32 13.59
CA PRO A 33 10.44 8.38 14.53
C PRO A 33 11.72 8.75 15.29
N SER A 34 12.02 10.05 15.36
CA SER A 34 13.15 10.53 16.16
C SER A 34 12.77 10.40 17.62
N THR A 35 12.92 9.20 18.20
CA THR A 35 12.86 9.07 19.65
C THR A 35 14.07 9.81 20.21
N PRO A 36 13.91 10.86 21.03
CA PRO A 36 15.04 11.44 21.73
C PRO A 36 15.69 10.32 22.57
N PRO A 37 17.03 10.18 22.55
CA PRO A 37 17.69 9.15 23.34
C PRO A 37 17.35 9.34 24.82
N ALA A 38 16.86 8.29 25.46
CA ALA A 38 16.70 8.26 26.90
C ALA A 38 18.07 8.52 27.56
N PRO A 39 18.12 9.32 28.64
CA PRO A 39 19.38 9.55 29.36
C PRO A 39 19.90 8.22 29.91
N GLN A 40 21.11 7.84 29.49
CA GLN A 40 21.80 6.69 30.07
C GLN A 40 22.20 7.01 31.52
N PRO A 41 21.87 6.14 32.50
CA PRO A 41 22.42 6.27 33.83
C PRO A 41 23.92 5.93 33.79
N GLN A 42 24.75 6.92 34.10
CA GLN A 42 26.17 6.74 34.38
C GLN A 42 26.35 6.24 35.82
N GLY A 43 27.09 5.14 35.95
CA GLY A 43 27.96 4.89 37.08
C GLY A 43 27.45 3.88 38.11
N GLU A 44 28.11 2.72 38.16
CA GLU A 44 28.70 2.24 39.41
C GLU A 44 29.85 1.27 39.10
N GLN A 45 31.06 1.68 39.48
CA GLN A 45 32.28 0.87 39.49
C GLN A 45 32.36 0.11 40.82
N ALA A 46 32.71 -1.18 40.80
CA ALA A 46 33.43 -1.83 41.90
C ALA A 46 34.13 -3.15 41.44
N SER A 47 35.43 -3.01 41.17
CA SER A 47 36.59 -3.81 41.62
C SER A 47 36.49 -5.31 41.95
N GLN A 48 37.39 -6.11 41.35
CA GLN A 48 38.32 -7.11 41.98
C GLN A 48 39.23 -7.73 40.89
N GLN A 49 40.55 -7.43 40.79
CA GLN A 49 41.74 -8.08 41.43
C GLN A 49 41.74 -9.62 41.31
N ARG A 50 42.76 -10.41 40.87
CA ARG A 50 44.24 -10.37 40.63
C ARG A 50 44.61 -11.59 39.71
N GLU A 51 45.40 -11.46 38.63
CA GLU A 51 46.83 -11.88 38.40
C GLU A 51 47.21 -13.39 38.51
N PRO A 52 48.36 -13.90 37.97
CA PRO A 52 49.02 -13.70 36.66
C PRO A 52 49.64 -15.00 36.05
N SER A 53 50.07 -15.00 34.76
CA SER A 53 51.26 -15.72 34.23
C SER A 53 51.51 -15.44 32.73
N THR A 54 52.73 -15.03 32.39
CA THR A 54 53.31 -14.67 31.05
C THR A 54 54.15 -15.84 30.49
N PRO A 55 54.92 -15.74 29.37
CA PRO A 55 54.76 -15.13 28.02
C PRO A 55 54.97 -16.18 26.88
N THR A 56 54.66 -15.91 25.60
CA THR A 56 55.61 -15.60 24.49
C THR A 56 54.73 -15.57 23.22
N GLY A 57 54.50 -14.46 22.52
CA GLY A 57 55.43 -13.75 21.66
C GLY A 57 55.07 -14.02 20.19
N THR A 58 54.56 -13.02 19.45
CA THR A 58 54.84 -12.71 18.03
C THR A 58 54.10 -11.42 17.66
N ALA A 59 54.81 -10.51 17.01
CA ALA A 59 54.46 -9.11 16.74
C ALA A 59 53.41 -8.91 15.63
N LEU A 60 52.65 -7.80 15.73
CA LEU A 60 51.91 -7.19 14.64
C LEU A 60 52.13 -5.66 14.65
N PRO A 61 52.18 -5.00 13.48
CA PRO A 61 52.55 -3.59 13.35
C PRO A 61 51.41 -2.64 13.72
N ALA A 62 51.80 -1.44 14.14
CA ALA A 62 50.93 -0.35 14.57
C ALA A 62 49.99 0.14 13.45
N LEU A 63 48.68 0.17 13.74
CA LEU A 63 47.69 0.91 12.96
C LEU A 63 47.69 2.36 13.43
N ALA A 64 47.97 3.28 12.52
CA ALA A 64 47.86 4.71 12.74
C ALA A 64 46.40 5.14 12.88
N ASP A 65 46.16 6.00 13.86
CA ASP A 65 44.90 6.67 14.17
C ASP A 65 44.64 7.82 13.18
N PRO A 66 43.54 7.85 12.40
CA PRO A 66 43.15 9.02 11.65
C PRO A 66 42.10 9.80 12.45
N ARG A 67 42.54 10.46 13.52
CA ARG A 67 41.79 11.57 14.13
C ARG A 67 42.37 12.88 13.60
N GLY A 68 41.54 13.63 12.87
CA GLY A 68 41.78 15.05 12.63
C GLY A 68 41.71 15.46 11.16
N ALA A 69 40.49 15.58 10.64
CA ALA A 69 40.21 16.54 9.58
C ALA A 69 38.78 17.04 9.79
N GLU A 70 38.68 18.11 10.57
CA GLU A 70 37.46 18.91 10.68
C GLU A 70 37.17 19.50 9.28
N PRO A 71 35.99 19.26 8.69
CA PRO A 71 35.68 19.77 7.36
C PRO A 71 35.64 21.32 7.40
N PRO A 72 36.15 22.00 6.36
CA PRO A 72 36.20 23.45 6.33
C PRO A 72 34.79 24.05 6.46
N PRO A 73 34.63 25.20 7.16
CA PRO A 73 33.33 25.77 7.55
C PRO A 73 32.38 26.07 6.38
N GLN A 74 32.90 26.12 5.15
CA GLN A 74 32.12 26.36 3.93
C GLN A 74 31.30 25.15 3.47
N VAL A 75 31.68 23.91 3.83
CA VAL A 75 30.92 22.69 3.49
C VAL A 75 29.73 22.50 4.44
N GLN A 76 29.89 22.89 5.71
CA GLN A 76 28.82 22.90 6.70
C GLN A 76 27.76 23.96 6.36
N GLN A 77 28.18 25.19 6.03
CA GLN A 77 27.26 26.26 5.64
C GLN A 77 26.47 25.96 4.35
N ARG A 78 27.04 25.24 3.37
CA ARG A 78 26.25 24.79 2.20
C ARG A 78 25.27 23.67 2.53
N ARG A 79 25.58 22.78 3.47
CA ARG A 79 24.65 21.74 3.95
C ARG A 79 23.53 22.33 4.79
N ASP A 80 23.83 23.35 5.59
CA ASP A 80 22.83 24.04 6.42
C ASP A 80 21.98 24.99 5.57
N GLN A 81 22.54 25.68 4.57
CA GLN A 81 21.74 26.46 3.61
C GLN A 81 20.88 25.57 2.70
N ALA A 82 21.35 24.38 2.29
CA ALA A 82 20.52 23.40 1.58
C ALA A 82 19.42 22.78 2.47
N ARG A 83 19.60 22.74 3.79
CA ARG A 83 18.57 22.34 4.75
C ARG A 83 17.52 23.43 4.99
N THR A 84 17.92 24.69 4.98
CA THR A 84 17.02 25.82 5.29
C THR A 84 16.35 26.41 4.05
N GLN A 85 16.89 26.20 2.85
CA GLN A 85 16.30 26.68 1.58
C GLN A 85 15.47 25.62 0.84
N GLY A 86 15.35 24.39 1.36
CA GLY A 86 14.61 23.28 0.74
C GLY A 86 13.31 22.87 1.43
N LEU A 87 12.93 23.48 2.55
CA LEU A 87 11.66 23.23 3.24
C LEU A 87 10.56 24.16 2.72
N GLY A 88 10.29 24.10 1.41
CA GLY A 88 9.01 24.56 0.90
C GLY A 88 7.91 23.77 1.61
N ALA A 89 7.01 24.47 2.33
CA ALA A 89 5.83 23.96 3.03
C ALA A 89 5.91 22.47 3.42
N GLN A 90 6.32 22.18 4.66
CA GLN A 90 6.33 20.85 5.27
C GLN A 90 5.01 20.12 4.96
N ARG A 91 4.99 19.23 3.95
CA ARG A 91 3.78 18.49 3.58
C ARG A 91 3.41 17.60 4.76
N ALA A 92 2.24 17.84 5.33
CA ALA A 92 1.73 17.03 6.43
C ALA A 92 1.35 15.66 5.86
N TYR A 93 1.98 14.60 6.38
CA TYR A 93 1.58 13.22 6.12
C TYR A 93 0.65 12.77 7.24
N TYR A 94 -0.46 12.15 6.87
CA TYR A 94 -1.39 11.51 7.79
C TYR A 94 -1.18 10.00 7.80
N GLN A 95 -1.36 9.38 8.96
CA GLN A 95 -1.09 7.96 9.15
C GLN A 95 -2.32 7.24 9.68
N LEU A 96 -2.63 6.11 9.06
CA LEU A 96 -3.61 5.13 9.53
C LEU A 96 -2.89 3.83 9.86
N TYR A 97 -2.88 3.46 11.13
CA TYR A 97 -2.25 2.26 11.65
C TYR A 97 -3.25 1.10 11.71
N PHE A 98 -2.74 -0.10 11.51
CA PHE A 98 -3.42 -1.36 11.65
C PHE A 98 -2.60 -2.21 12.61
N GLU A 99 -3.24 -2.74 13.65
CA GLU A 99 -2.58 -3.62 14.61
C GLU A 99 -3.38 -4.92 14.75
N SER A 100 -2.69 -6.04 14.59
CA SER A 100 -3.28 -7.37 14.78
C SER A 100 -3.09 -7.81 16.23
N GLY A 101 -4.17 -8.18 16.91
CA GLY A 101 -4.08 -8.71 18.27
C GLY A 101 -5.28 -8.37 19.13
N ALA A 102 -5.50 -9.17 20.18
CA ALA A 102 -6.64 -8.99 21.08
C ALA A 102 -6.40 -7.94 22.19
N ASP A 103 -5.13 -7.60 22.45
CA ASP A 103 -4.72 -6.82 23.62
C ASP A 103 -4.16 -5.43 23.27
N VAL A 104 -4.34 -5.00 22.01
CA VAL A 104 -3.97 -3.65 21.59
C VAL A 104 -4.97 -2.66 22.17
N ALA A 105 -4.51 -1.83 23.10
CA ALA A 105 -5.27 -0.67 23.58
C ALA A 105 -5.25 0.42 22.49
N ALA A 106 -6.40 1.04 22.22
CA ALA A 106 -6.47 2.20 21.35
C ALA A 106 -5.64 3.34 21.98
N ASP A 107 -4.47 3.64 21.41
CA ASP A 107 -3.65 4.79 21.81
C ASP A 107 -4.13 6.03 21.05
N ASP A 108 -5.20 6.66 21.54
CA ASP A 108 -5.75 7.89 20.98
C ASP A 108 -4.82 9.12 21.18
N ALA A 109 -3.71 8.97 21.91
CA ALA A 109 -2.90 10.10 22.38
C ALA A 109 -2.05 10.77 21.28
N ARG A 110 -1.89 10.16 20.11
CA ARG A 110 -0.95 10.62 19.07
C ARG A 110 -1.58 11.41 17.91
N GLY A 111 -2.91 11.54 17.89
CA GLY A 111 -3.61 12.05 16.70
C GLY A 111 -3.48 11.13 15.48
N GLU A 112 -3.05 9.89 15.73
CA GLU A 112 -2.90 8.80 14.76
C GLU A 112 -4.15 7.92 14.85
N TYR A 113 -4.75 7.57 13.71
CA TYR A 113 -5.87 6.63 13.72
C TYR A 113 -5.33 5.22 13.77
N THR A 114 -5.77 4.42 14.75
CA THR A 114 -5.39 3.01 14.88
C THR A 114 -6.63 2.15 14.68
N CYS A 115 -6.58 1.23 13.74
CA CYS A 115 -7.61 0.24 13.47
C CYS A 115 -7.16 -1.12 13.99
N ARG A 116 -8.02 -1.78 14.76
CA ARG A 116 -7.73 -3.09 15.33
C ARG A 116 -8.24 -4.20 14.42
N VAL A 117 -7.38 -5.19 14.21
CA VAL A 117 -7.69 -6.33 13.34
C VAL A 117 -7.69 -7.61 14.17
N VAL A 118 -8.85 -8.26 14.28
CA VAL A 118 -8.98 -9.60 14.86
C VAL A 118 -9.22 -10.60 13.73
N GLY A 119 -8.50 -11.72 13.76
CA GLY A 119 -8.71 -12.81 12.80
C GLY A 119 -8.00 -12.64 11.45
N ALA A 120 -7.25 -11.55 11.24
CA ALA A 120 -6.37 -11.38 10.08
C ALA A 120 -5.08 -10.63 10.46
N SER A 121 -4.06 -10.69 9.59
CA SER A 121 -2.85 -9.88 9.75
C SER A 121 -3.11 -8.38 9.50
N ALA A 122 -2.38 -7.52 10.22
CA ALA A 122 -2.46 -6.07 10.02
C ALA A 122 -2.07 -5.68 8.58
N ARG A 123 -1.16 -6.45 7.97
CA ARG A 123 -0.77 -6.25 6.57
C ARG A 123 -1.90 -6.58 5.59
N ALA A 124 -2.64 -7.66 5.81
CA ALA A 124 -3.78 -8.01 4.98
C ALA A 124 -4.88 -6.94 5.07
N ALA A 125 -5.21 -6.47 6.28
CA ALA A 125 -6.16 -5.39 6.50
C ALA A 125 -5.74 -4.08 5.83
N ALA A 126 -4.49 -3.65 6.06
CA ALA A 126 -3.93 -2.47 5.41
C ALA A 126 -3.95 -2.58 3.88
N SER A 127 -3.68 -3.77 3.33
CA SER A 127 -3.71 -4.00 1.89
C SER A 127 -5.14 -3.93 1.35
N ALA A 128 -6.14 -4.44 2.09
CA ALA A 128 -7.55 -4.31 1.71
C ALA A 128 -8.01 -2.85 1.67
N VAL A 129 -7.59 -2.02 2.64
CA VAL A 129 -7.91 -0.58 2.67
C VAL A 129 -7.14 0.20 1.60
N GLU A 130 -5.86 -0.13 1.36
CA GLU A 130 -5.04 0.44 0.28
C GLU A 130 -5.70 0.29 -1.10
N MET A 131 -6.41 -0.83 -1.32
CA MET A 131 -7.17 -1.04 -2.55
C MET A 131 -8.39 -0.11 -2.68
N LEU A 132 -9.01 0.31 -1.58
CA LEU A 132 -10.18 1.20 -1.58
C LEU A 132 -9.79 2.68 -1.63
N TYR A 133 -8.70 3.06 -0.96
CA TYR A 133 -8.21 4.43 -0.92
C TYR A 133 -6.68 4.44 -1.05
N VAL A 134 -6.23 4.85 -2.24
CA VAL A 134 -4.84 4.72 -2.68
C VAL A 134 -3.91 5.61 -1.84
N PRO A 135 -3.04 5.04 -0.99
CA PRO A 135 -2.14 5.80 -0.15
C PRO A 135 -0.93 6.30 -0.95
N ALA A 136 -0.20 7.25 -0.38
CA ALA A 136 1.15 7.62 -0.82
C ALA A 136 2.16 6.49 -0.56
N GLY A 137 1.93 5.68 0.47
CA GLY A 137 2.73 4.49 0.75
C GLY A 137 2.18 3.64 1.89
N ARG A 138 2.70 2.42 1.98
CA ARG A 138 2.43 1.47 3.05
C ARG A 138 3.75 0.94 3.60
N SER A 139 3.82 0.73 4.90
CA SER A 139 5.01 0.18 5.57
C SER A 139 4.62 -0.57 6.85
N GLY A 140 5.58 -1.29 7.43
CA GLY A 140 5.38 -2.09 8.63
C GLY A 140 5.50 -3.61 8.41
N SER A 141 5.01 -4.36 9.38
CA SER A 141 5.11 -5.81 9.54
C SER A 141 3.76 -6.50 9.30
N GLU A 142 3.70 -7.82 9.51
CA GLU A 142 2.43 -8.56 9.54
C GLU A 142 1.54 -8.17 10.73
N GLN A 143 2.14 -7.74 11.84
CA GLN A 143 1.42 -7.50 13.10
C GLN A 143 1.08 -6.03 13.34
N SER A 144 1.87 -5.12 12.77
CA SER A 144 1.66 -3.67 12.84
C SER A 144 2.04 -3.07 11.50
N CYS A 145 1.08 -2.47 10.81
CA CYS A 145 1.20 -1.93 9.45
C CYS A 145 0.56 -0.55 9.41
N TYR A 146 1.04 0.36 8.57
CA TYR A 146 0.45 1.69 8.44
C TYR A 146 0.38 2.16 6.98
N LEU A 147 -0.62 2.99 6.70
CA LEU A 147 -0.85 3.67 5.42
C LEU A 147 -0.58 5.17 5.58
N LEU A 148 0.10 5.76 4.61
CA LEU A 148 0.44 7.18 4.55
C LEU A 148 -0.43 7.90 3.53
N TYR A 149 -1.04 9.01 3.92
CA TYR A 149 -1.85 9.87 3.05
C TYR A 149 -1.31 11.30 3.05
N GLU A 150 -1.38 11.98 1.90
CA GLU A 150 -1.00 13.40 1.78
C GLU A 150 -2.21 14.34 1.85
N ASP A 151 -3.42 13.85 1.54
CA ASP A 151 -4.67 14.59 1.65
C ASP A 151 -5.49 14.08 2.85
N ARG A 152 -6.03 15.01 3.65
CA ARG A 152 -6.81 14.66 4.85
C ARG A 152 -8.11 13.94 4.50
N ARG A 153 -8.75 14.27 3.38
CA ARG A 153 -10.00 13.66 2.93
C ARG A 153 -9.79 12.20 2.54
N GLU A 154 -8.65 11.89 1.91
CA GLU A 154 -8.25 10.51 1.60
C GLU A 154 -8.05 9.70 2.89
N LEU A 155 -7.36 10.27 3.90
CA LEU A 155 -7.23 9.64 5.22
C LEU A 155 -8.60 9.42 5.86
N ASP A 156 -9.44 10.44 5.95
CA ASP A 156 -10.73 10.34 6.63
C ASP A 156 -11.64 9.29 5.95
N ALA A 157 -11.57 9.16 4.63
CA ALA A 157 -12.27 8.10 3.89
C ALA A 157 -11.69 6.71 4.17
N ALA A 158 -10.36 6.57 4.20
CA ALA A 158 -9.70 5.33 4.57
C ALA A 158 -10.01 4.90 6.02
N VAL A 159 -10.09 5.86 6.95
CA VAL A 159 -10.49 5.62 8.35
C VAL A 159 -11.92 5.11 8.43
N ARG A 160 -12.87 5.74 7.72
CA ARG A 160 -14.26 5.28 7.69
C ARG A 160 -14.37 3.86 7.15
N ALA A 161 -13.70 3.55 6.04
CA ALA A 161 -13.68 2.18 5.52
C ALA A 161 -13.01 1.22 6.51
N ALA A 162 -11.89 1.57 7.13
CA ALA A 162 -11.26 0.72 8.13
C ALA A 162 -12.20 0.42 9.31
N GLN A 163 -12.96 1.41 9.79
CA GLN A 163 -13.97 1.22 10.85
C GLN A 163 -15.13 0.32 10.41
N GLU A 164 -15.61 0.47 9.18
CA GLU A 164 -16.64 -0.41 8.61
C GLU A 164 -16.14 -1.86 8.50
N LEU A 165 -14.89 -2.05 8.06
CA LEU A 165 -14.28 -3.38 8.00
C LEU A 165 -14.02 -3.96 9.38
N GLU A 166 -13.67 -3.13 10.35
CA GLU A 166 -13.47 -3.52 11.74
C GLU A 166 -14.72 -4.14 12.34
N ALA A 167 -15.89 -3.57 12.07
CA ALA A 167 -17.17 -4.13 12.50
C ALA A 167 -17.45 -5.52 11.90
N VAL A 168 -16.79 -5.86 10.78
CA VAL A 168 -17.12 -7.01 9.94
C VAL A 168 -16.13 -8.16 10.13
N TRP A 169 -14.83 -7.91 10.08
CA TRP A 169 -13.82 -8.97 10.27
C TRP A 169 -13.71 -9.44 11.73
N ASN A 170 -14.23 -8.65 12.68
CA ASN A 170 -14.30 -9.03 14.10
C ASN A 170 -15.53 -9.90 14.43
N LEU A 171 -16.41 -10.18 13.45
CA LEU A 171 -17.57 -11.02 13.67
C LEU A 171 -17.16 -12.50 13.85
N PRO A 172 -17.70 -13.19 14.87
CA PRO A 172 -17.41 -14.61 15.04
C PRO A 172 -17.93 -15.40 13.83
N ALA A 173 -17.06 -16.27 13.31
CA ALA A 173 -17.41 -17.17 12.22
C ALA A 173 -18.63 -18.02 12.59
N GLY A 174 -19.69 -17.95 11.78
CA GLY A 174 -20.88 -18.81 11.95
C GLY A 174 -21.97 -18.27 12.88
N ALA A 175 -22.03 -16.96 13.16
CA ALA A 175 -23.15 -16.38 13.91
C ALA A 175 -24.51 -16.77 13.26
N PRO A 176 -25.44 -17.43 13.99
CA PRO A 176 -26.72 -17.89 13.45
C PRO A 176 -27.65 -16.72 13.10
N GLY A 177 -28.35 -16.79 11.96
CA GLY A 177 -29.26 -15.74 11.45
C GLY A 177 -29.39 -15.75 9.91
N GLY A 178 -30.35 -15.00 9.35
CA GLY A 178 -30.59 -14.93 7.90
C GLY A 178 -29.42 -14.35 7.10
N MET A 179 -29.47 -14.46 5.76
CA MET A 179 -28.51 -13.82 4.85
C MET A 179 -28.76 -12.30 4.78
N SER A 180 -28.31 -11.55 5.78
CA SER A 180 -28.27 -10.08 5.71
C SER A 180 -27.11 -9.59 4.83
N GLY A 181 -27.22 -8.38 4.29
CA GLY A 181 -26.15 -7.70 3.54
C GLY A 181 -24.82 -7.69 4.28
N ALA A 182 -24.85 -7.32 5.57
CA ALA A 182 -23.66 -7.31 6.42
C ALA A 182 -22.94 -8.67 6.49
N ARG A 183 -23.68 -9.79 6.46
CA ARG A 183 -23.08 -11.14 6.45
C ARG A 183 -22.51 -11.52 5.11
N MET A 184 -23.19 -11.16 4.01
CA MET A 184 -22.66 -11.37 2.66
C MET A 184 -21.38 -10.57 2.46
N PHE A 185 -21.39 -9.30 2.83
CA PHE A 185 -20.21 -8.44 2.83
C PHE A 185 -19.11 -9.02 3.72
N GLY A 186 -19.42 -9.46 4.94
CA GLY A 186 -18.43 -10.05 5.84
C GLY A 186 -17.82 -11.36 5.39
N ALA A 187 -18.58 -12.23 4.73
CA ALA A 187 -18.03 -13.40 4.08
C ALA A 187 -17.04 -13.01 2.98
N ALA A 188 -17.41 -12.03 2.13
CA ALA A 188 -16.55 -11.53 1.07
C ALA A 188 -15.25 -10.90 1.60
N VAL A 189 -15.34 -10.06 2.64
CA VAL A 189 -14.19 -9.46 3.34
C VAL A 189 -13.28 -10.54 3.91
N SER A 190 -13.84 -11.52 4.63
CA SER A 190 -13.05 -12.59 5.25
C SER A 190 -12.28 -13.41 4.21
N SER A 191 -12.92 -13.72 3.09
CA SER A 191 -12.29 -14.47 2.00
C SER A 191 -11.24 -13.64 1.24
N MET A 192 -11.49 -12.33 1.08
CA MET A 192 -10.50 -11.39 0.53
C MET A 192 -9.26 -11.30 1.40
N LEU A 193 -9.43 -11.09 2.71
CA LEU A 193 -8.31 -11.08 3.66
C LEU A 193 -7.53 -12.40 3.61
N ARG A 194 -8.23 -13.54 3.51
CA ARG A 194 -7.57 -14.84 3.38
C ARG A 194 -6.71 -14.95 2.12
N VAL A 195 -7.18 -14.43 0.98
CA VAL A 195 -6.36 -14.37 -0.25
C VAL A 195 -5.12 -13.49 -0.03
N LEU A 196 -5.27 -12.33 0.61
CA LEU A 196 -4.16 -11.41 0.88
C LEU A 196 -3.10 -12.01 1.81
N GLU A 197 -3.51 -12.76 2.84
CA GLU A 197 -2.59 -13.45 3.76
C GLU A 197 -1.74 -14.52 3.09
N LEU A 198 -2.29 -15.18 2.06
CA LEU A 198 -1.57 -16.18 1.27
C LEU A 198 -0.55 -15.54 0.31
N GLY A 199 -0.64 -14.21 0.11
CA GLY A 199 0.29 -13.42 -0.68
C GLY A 199 0.02 -13.47 -2.19
N PRO A 200 1.05 -13.30 -3.04
CA PRO A 200 0.87 -13.10 -4.47
C PRO A 200 0.47 -14.37 -5.25
N VAL A 201 0.54 -15.55 -4.64
CA VAL A 201 0.23 -16.83 -5.29
C VAL A 201 -0.65 -17.66 -4.35
N ALA A 202 -1.91 -17.25 -4.23
CA ALA A 202 -2.90 -18.02 -3.47
C ALA A 202 -3.40 -19.24 -4.29
N PRO A 203 -3.86 -20.33 -3.64
CA PRO A 203 -4.46 -21.47 -4.32
C PRO A 203 -5.69 -21.06 -5.15
N ALA A 204 -5.82 -21.63 -6.35
CA ALA A 204 -6.87 -21.29 -7.29
C ALA A 204 -8.29 -21.40 -6.69
N GLU A 205 -8.56 -22.46 -5.94
CA GLU A 205 -9.86 -22.67 -5.29
C GLU A 205 -10.21 -21.56 -4.27
N THR A 206 -9.20 -21.07 -3.54
CA THR A 206 -9.36 -19.96 -2.59
C THR A 206 -9.68 -18.67 -3.33
N VAL A 207 -8.94 -18.38 -4.41
CA VAL A 207 -9.19 -17.21 -5.26
C VAL A 207 -10.58 -17.27 -5.89
N ASP A 208 -11.01 -18.41 -6.43
CA ASP A 208 -12.35 -18.56 -7.02
C ASP A 208 -13.47 -18.42 -6.00
N SER A 209 -13.26 -18.94 -4.79
CA SER A 209 -14.21 -18.76 -3.70
C SER A 209 -14.33 -17.28 -3.28
N CYS A 210 -13.21 -16.57 -3.20
CA CYS A 210 -13.20 -15.13 -2.95
C CYS A 210 -13.94 -14.35 -4.04
N LEU A 211 -13.63 -14.59 -5.31
CA LEU A 211 -14.29 -13.93 -6.45
C LEU A 211 -15.80 -14.18 -6.49
N ARG A 212 -16.25 -15.41 -6.19
CA ARG A 212 -17.68 -15.73 -6.08
C ARG A 212 -18.36 -14.93 -4.97
N GLN A 213 -17.74 -14.85 -3.78
CA GLN A 213 -18.32 -14.12 -2.66
C GLN A 213 -18.34 -12.61 -2.91
N LEU A 214 -17.26 -12.04 -3.45
CA LEU A 214 -17.21 -10.64 -3.86
C LEU A 214 -18.29 -10.31 -4.90
N THR A 215 -18.46 -11.17 -5.91
CA THR A 215 -19.51 -11.00 -6.94
C THR A 215 -20.91 -11.11 -6.34
N SER A 216 -21.14 -12.08 -5.46
CA SER A 216 -22.43 -12.23 -4.77
C SER A 216 -22.75 -10.99 -3.95
N ALA A 217 -21.79 -10.48 -3.16
CA ALA A 217 -21.97 -9.28 -2.36
C ALA A 217 -22.17 -8.02 -3.22
N SER A 218 -21.41 -7.86 -4.32
CA SER A 218 -21.53 -6.67 -5.19
C SER A 218 -22.83 -6.64 -6.00
N SER A 219 -23.42 -7.80 -6.29
CA SER A 219 -24.73 -7.92 -6.96
C SER A 219 -25.94 -7.85 -6.01
N SER A 220 -25.73 -7.96 -4.71
CA SER A 220 -26.81 -8.07 -3.73
C SER A 220 -27.48 -6.74 -3.44
N VAL A 221 -28.81 -6.71 -3.45
CA VAL A 221 -29.60 -5.55 -3.01
C VAL A 221 -29.53 -5.31 -1.50
N GLU A 222 -29.18 -6.35 -0.74
CA GLU A 222 -29.04 -6.30 0.72
C GLU A 222 -27.76 -5.59 1.16
N CYS A 223 -26.72 -5.58 0.32
CA CYS A 223 -25.51 -4.78 0.55
C CYS A 223 -25.81 -3.32 0.17
N ASP A 224 -25.29 -2.36 0.92
CA ASP A 224 -25.43 -0.95 0.55
C ASP A 224 -24.53 -0.58 -0.66
N ALA A 225 -24.65 0.65 -1.14
CA ALA A 225 -23.89 1.11 -2.29
C ALA A 225 -22.37 1.10 -2.05
N SER A 226 -21.92 1.48 -0.86
CA SER A 226 -20.50 1.50 -0.47
C SER A 226 -19.91 0.09 -0.46
N GLN A 227 -20.61 -0.86 0.18
CA GLN A 227 -20.22 -2.26 0.25
C GLN A 227 -20.14 -2.89 -1.15
N ARG A 228 -21.12 -2.63 -2.01
CA ARG A 228 -21.11 -3.14 -3.39
C ARG A 228 -19.94 -2.57 -4.18
N TRP A 229 -19.67 -1.27 -4.05
CA TRP A 229 -18.52 -0.62 -4.68
C TRP A 229 -17.20 -1.23 -4.19
N ALA A 230 -17.01 -1.38 -2.88
CA ALA A 230 -15.81 -1.97 -2.30
C ALA A 230 -15.57 -3.40 -2.80
N CYS A 231 -16.62 -4.22 -2.89
CA CYS A 231 -16.53 -5.56 -3.45
C CYS A 231 -16.13 -5.57 -4.93
N ASP A 232 -16.64 -4.65 -5.75
CA ASP A 232 -16.24 -4.55 -7.15
C ASP A 232 -14.77 -4.11 -7.30
N VAL A 233 -14.30 -3.17 -6.47
CA VAL A 233 -12.88 -2.75 -6.43
C VAL A 233 -11.97 -3.91 -6.03
N TRP A 234 -12.25 -4.61 -4.93
CA TRP A 234 -11.45 -5.76 -4.53
C TRP A 234 -11.49 -6.88 -5.56
N ARG A 235 -12.65 -7.13 -6.18
CA ARG A 235 -12.75 -8.12 -7.27
C ARG A 235 -11.82 -7.76 -8.42
N ALA A 236 -11.78 -6.49 -8.82
CA ALA A 236 -10.86 -6.02 -9.84
C ALA A 236 -9.41 -6.31 -9.47
N ARG A 237 -9.01 -6.01 -8.23
CA ARG A 237 -7.65 -6.25 -7.72
C ARG A 237 -7.29 -7.73 -7.66
N VAL A 238 -8.18 -8.59 -7.16
CA VAL A 238 -7.95 -10.05 -7.13
C VAL A 238 -7.78 -10.61 -8.54
N LEU A 239 -8.60 -10.18 -9.50
CA LEU A 239 -8.48 -10.61 -10.90
C LEU A 239 -7.13 -10.19 -11.51
N ALA A 240 -6.72 -8.94 -11.31
CA ALA A 240 -5.45 -8.45 -11.81
C ALA A 240 -4.24 -9.13 -11.14
N ASP A 241 -4.24 -9.22 -9.80
CA ASP A 241 -3.06 -9.61 -9.03
C ASP A 241 -2.90 -11.14 -8.92
N GLN A 242 -3.99 -11.90 -8.82
CA GLN A 242 -3.95 -13.36 -8.62
C GLN A 242 -4.18 -14.17 -9.89
N ARG A 243 -4.91 -13.60 -10.88
CA ARG A 243 -5.25 -14.30 -12.12
C ARG A 243 -4.59 -13.70 -13.36
N TYR A 244 -3.99 -12.52 -13.25
CA TYR A 244 -3.56 -11.73 -14.40
C TYR A 244 -4.69 -11.52 -15.43
N ASP A 245 -5.95 -11.57 -14.97
CA ASP A 245 -7.13 -11.34 -15.79
C ASP A 245 -7.44 -9.85 -15.83
N TYR A 246 -6.68 -9.14 -16.66
CA TYR A 246 -6.85 -7.70 -16.82
C TYR A 246 -8.17 -7.35 -17.53
N ALA A 247 -8.81 -8.28 -18.23
CA ALA A 247 -10.12 -8.04 -18.84
C ALA A 247 -11.21 -8.04 -17.78
N GLY A 248 -11.32 -9.11 -17.00
CA GLY A 248 -12.25 -9.15 -15.87
C GLY A 248 -11.99 -8.04 -14.85
N SER A 249 -10.72 -7.67 -14.64
CA SER A 249 -10.37 -6.53 -13.78
C SER A 249 -10.97 -5.21 -14.29
N ARG A 250 -10.96 -4.95 -15.60
CA ARG A 250 -11.57 -3.73 -16.16
C ARG A 250 -13.07 -3.74 -16.00
N ASP A 251 -13.73 -4.86 -16.33
CA ASP A 251 -15.19 -4.99 -16.18
C ASP A 251 -15.63 -4.75 -14.73
N ALA A 252 -14.85 -5.22 -13.76
CA ALA A 252 -15.08 -4.95 -12.34
C ALA A 252 -14.84 -3.48 -11.95
N CYS A 253 -13.78 -2.83 -12.48
CA CYS A 253 -13.57 -1.39 -12.29
C CYS A 253 -14.70 -0.54 -12.90
N GLU A 254 -15.21 -0.91 -14.07
CA GLU A 254 -16.35 -0.24 -14.71
C GLU A 254 -17.63 -0.40 -13.88
N ALA A 255 -17.87 -1.58 -13.30
CA ALA A 255 -18.96 -1.78 -12.35
C ALA A 255 -18.81 -0.89 -11.10
N ALA A 256 -17.59 -0.78 -10.54
CA ALA A 256 -17.31 0.12 -9.43
C ALA A 256 -17.55 1.60 -9.82
N LEU A 257 -17.11 2.02 -11.01
CA LEU A 257 -17.34 3.37 -11.53
C LEU A 257 -18.83 3.71 -11.67
N GLY A 258 -19.65 2.75 -12.11
CA GLY A 258 -21.09 2.92 -12.23
C GLY A 258 -21.83 3.04 -10.89
N ARG A 259 -21.17 2.69 -9.78
CA ARG A 259 -21.72 2.79 -8.42
C ARG A 259 -21.25 4.01 -7.65
N ALA A 260 -20.08 4.54 -7.99
CA ALA A 260 -19.51 5.68 -7.30
C ALA A 260 -20.19 7.00 -7.72
N GLU A 261 -20.37 7.90 -6.77
CA GLU A 261 -20.92 9.22 -7.03
C GLU A 261 -19.96 10.06 -7.89
N SER A 262 -20.52 10.97 -8.70
CA SER A 262 -19.72 11.91 -9.49
C SER A 262 -18.84 12.76 -8.57
N ALA A 263 -17.60 13.00 -8.99
CA ALA A 263 -16.62 13.76 -8.21
C ALA A 263 -16.33 13.22 -6.78
N SER A 264 -16.57 11.93 -6.52
CA SER A 264 -16.21 11.29 -5.25
C SER A 264 -14.80 10.64 -5.27
N LEU A 265 -14.22 10.40 -4.10
CA LEU A 265 -12.94 9.68 -3.96
C LEU A 265 -13.06 8.24 -4.47
N GLU A 266 -14.21 7.61 -4.27
CA GLU A 266 -14.52 6.24 -4.75
C GLU A 266 -14.46 6.16 -6.27
N ARG A 267 -14.99 7.20 -6.95
CA ARG A 267 -14.93 7.31 -8.41
C ARG A 267 -13.50 7.54 -8.89
N MET A 268 -12.76 8.43 -8.20
CA MET A 268 -11.35 8.68 -8.50
C MET A 268 -10.50 7.40 -8.34
N THR A 269 -10.70 6.63 -7.27
CA THR A 269 -10.04 5.34 -7.06
C THR A 269 -10.41 4.33 -8.14
N ALA A 270 -11.68 4.23 -8.53
CA ALA A 270 -12.09 3.29 -9.57
C ALA A 270 -11.50 3.65 -10.95
N LEU A 271 -11.39 4.94 -11.29
CA LEU A 271 -10.68 5.41 -12.49
C LEU A 271 -9.18 5.06 -12.42
N TRP A 272 -8.57 5.24 -11.25
CA TRP A 272 -7.16 4.91 -11.03
C TRP A 272 -6.87 3.43 -11.30
N TRP A 273 -7.69 2.53 -10.73
CA TRP A 273 -7.53 1.09 -10.96
C TRP A 273 -7.93 0.65 -12.37
N LEU A 274 -8.88 1.34 -13.01
CA LEU A 274 -9.19 1.12 -14.43
C LEU A 274 -7.98 1.44 -15.32
N ALA A 275 -7.32 2.58 -15.06
CA ALA A 275 -6.10 2.98 -15.77
C ALA A 275 -4.97 1.95 -15.58
N ASP A 276 -4.77 1.47 -14.35
CA ASP A 276 -3.81 0.40 -14.05
C ASP A 276 -4.14 -0.89 -14.83
N ALA A 277 -5.40 -1.34 -14.81
CA ALA A 277 -5.83 -2.53 -15.56
C ALA A 277 -5.66 -2.39 -17.08
N HIS A 278 -5.88 -1.19 -17.65
CA HIS A 278 -5.56 -0.90 -19.05
C HIS A 278 -4.06 -0.99 -19.33
N LEU A 279 -3.25 -0.36 -18.48
CA LEU A 279 -1.80 -0.35 -18.63
C LEU A 279 -1.21 -1.77 -18.54
N MET A 280 -1.64 -2.55 -17.55
CA MET A 280 -1.19 -3.94 -17.36
C MET A 280 -1.61 -4.84 -18.52
N GLY A 281 -2.76 -4.55 -19.15
CA GLY A 281 -3.24 -5.20 -20.37
C GLY A 281 -2.62 -4.69 -21.68
N GLY A 282 -1.62 -3.79 -21.62
CA GLY A 282 -0.94 -3.25 -22.80
C GLY A 282 -1.72 -2.20 -23.59
N ARG A 283 -2.80 -1.64 -23.02
CA ARG A 283 -3.65 -0.62 -23.65
C ARG A 283 -3.28 0.78 -23.14
N THR A 284 -2.09 1.26 -23.50
CA THR A 284 -1.56 2.56 -23.02
C THR A 284 -2.48 3.74 -23.32
N ASP A 285 -3.08 3.81 -24.51
CA ASP A 285 -3.96 4.93 -24.88
C ASP A 285 -5.19 5.01 -23.98
N ALA A 286 -5.80 3.85 -23.68
CA ALA A 286 -6.94 3.77 -22.78
C ALA A 286 -6.57 4.07 -21.33
N ALA A 287 -5.35 3.69 -20.89
CA ALA A 287 -4.84 4.09 -19.58
C ALA A 287 -4.66 5.61 -19.50
N SER A 288 -4.10 6.24 -20.54
CA SER A 288 -3.98 7.69 -20.66
C SER A 288 -5.35 8.38 -20.60
N SER A 289 -6.35 7.90 -21.35
CA SER A 289 -7.70 8.47 -21.29
C SER A 289 -8.33 8.36 -19.89
N ALA A 290 -8.05 7.30 -19.13
CA ALA A 290 -8.51 7.16 -17.76
C ALA A 290 -7.82 8.16 -16.81
N TRP A 291 -6.49 8.35 -16.93
CA TRP A 291 -5.78 9.39 -16.18
C TRP A 291 -6.22 10.80 -16.56
N GLU A 292 -6.45 11.09 -17.83
CA GLU A 292 -7.02 12.37 -18.29
C GLU A 292 -8.40 12.60 -17.69
N SER A 293 -9.22 11.55 -17.54
CA SER A 293 -10.51 11.65 -16.87
C SER A 293 -10.37 12.00 -15.39
N ILE A 294 -9.35 11.46 -14.70
CA ILE A 294 -9.02 11.88 -13.33
C ILE A 294 -8.67 13.37 -13.29
N LEU A 295 -7.78 13.85 -14.16
CA LEU A 295 -7.39 15.27 -14.15
C LEU A 295 -8.56 16.20 -14.49
N ARG A 296 -9.37 15.83 -15.47
CA ARG A 296 -10.53 16.61 -15.88
C ARG A 296 -11.60 16.69 -14.80
N GLU A 297 -11.88 15.59 -14.10
CA GLU A 297 -12.94 15.54 -13.09
C GLU A 297 -12.47 16.05 -11.71
N PHE A 298 -11.18 15.88 -11.37
CA PHE A 298 -10.68 16.12 -10.02
C PHE A 298 -9.53 17.13 -9.94
N GLY A 299 -9.00 17.63 -11.07
CA GLY A 299 -7.84 18.53 -11.09
C GLY A 299 -8.06 19.79 -10.24
N GLU A 300 -9.22 20.44 -10.36
CA GLU A 300 -9.51 21.68 -9.62
C GLU A 300 -9.79 21.47 -8.12
N ILE A 301 -10.35 20.32 -7.75
CA ILE A 301 -10.80 20.01 -6.37
C ILE A 301 -9.74 19.21 -5.59
N GLY A 302 -8.80 18.61 -6.32
CA GLY A 302 -7.93 17.55 -5.86
C GLY A 302 -6.46 17.76 -6.17
N GLU A 303 -5.98 18.99 -6.42
CA GLU A 303 -4.55 19.29 -6.63
C GLU A 303 -3.63 18.71 -5.54
N GLN A 304 -4.17 18.53 -4.33
CA GLN A 304 -3.44 17.96 -3.19
C GLN A 304 -3.53 16.43 -3.08
N THR A 305 -4.45 15.79 -3.80
CA THR A 305 -4.64 14.33 -3.77
C THR A 305 -3.46 13.63 -4.42
N GLN A 306 -3.13 12.45 -3.89
CA GLN A 306 -2.00 11.69 -4.41
C GLN A 306 -2.35 11.08 -5.77
N ILE A 307 -3.61 10.72 -6.00
CA ILE A 307 -4.07 10.12 -7.25
C ILE A 307 -3.97 11.11 -8.41
N VAL A 308 -4.43 12.36 -8.25
CA VAL A 308 -4.35 13.40 -9.31
C VAL A 308 -2.90 13.62 -9.73
N ARG A 309 -1.99 13.89 -8.78
CA ARG A 309 -0.58 14.13 -9.10
C ARG A 309 0.10 12.92 -9.77
N ARG A 310 -0.25 11.70 -9.35
CA ARG A 310 0.27 10.48 -10.00
C ARG A 310 -0.29 10.30 -11.41
N ALA A 311 -1.54 10.69 -11.65
CA ALA A 311 -2.13 10.70 -12.98
C ALA A 311 -1.40 11.68 -13.92
N GLU A 312 -1.09 12.90 -13.45
CA GLU A 312 -0.27 13.89 -14.18
C GLU A 312 1.11 13.32 -14.54
N LEU A 313 1.82 12.77 -13.55
CA LEU A 313 3.16 12.18 -13.76
C LEU A 313 3.14 11.01 -14.74
N ASN A 314 2.08 10.19 -14.72
CA ASN A 314 1.92 9.10 -15.67
C ASN A 314 1.70 9.65 -17.09
N LEU A 315 0.82 10.63 -17.28
CA LEU A 315 0.59 11.24 -18.60
C LEU A 315 1.86 11.88 -19.17
N ASP A 316 2.62 12.61 -18.35
CA ASP A 316 3.92 13.18 -18.73
C ASP A 316 4.95 12.13 -19.13
N LYS A 317 4.89 10.94 -18.54
CA LYS A 317 5.77 9.82 -18.87
C LYS A 317 5.42 9.20 -20.21
N PHE A 318 4.14 9.13 -20.56
CA PHE A 318 3.68 8.51 -21.82
C PHE A 318 3.68 9.49 -23.00
N SER A 319 3.57 10.80 -22.78
CA SER A 319 3.66 11.81 -23.85
C SER A 319 5.07 11.97 -24.44
N LYS A 320 6.11 11.53 -23.70
CA LYS A 320 7.52 11.61 -24.10
C LYS A 320 8.04 10.39 -24.88
N ARG A 321 7.18 9.42 -25.18
CA ARG A 321 7.52 8.18 -25.93
C ARG A 321 7.04 8.27 -27.36
#